data_AF-A0A2V5VGW7-F1
#
_entry.id   AF-A0A2V5VGW7-F1
#
_cell.length_a   1.000
_cell.length_b   1.000
_cell.length_c   1.000
_cell.angle_alpha   90.00
_cell.angle_beta   90.00
_cell.angle_gamma   90.00
#
_symmetry.space_group_name_H-M   'P 1'
#
loop_
_entity.id
_entity.type
_entity.pdbx_description
1 polymer ?
#
loop_
_entity_poly.entity_id
_entity_poly.type
_entity_poly.pdbx_seq_one_letter_code
_entity_poly.pdbx_strand_id
1 'polypeptide(L)' 'MLAEDTNERFHYLTQHQRTHRLSTAFDGPTLYGIDSDADGVFGKIGEGGVAID' A
#
# COMPACT_ATOMS: atom_id res chain seq x y z
N MET A 1 0.55 5.76 -3.02
CA MET A 1 0.51 5.65 -1.56
C MET A 1 1.69 4.79 -1.12
N LEU A 2 2.52 5.32 -0.22
CA LEU A 2 3.69 4.60 0.29
C LEU A 2 3.31 3.77 1.54
N ALA A 3 4.26 2.96 2.00
CA ALA A 3 4.08 2.13 3.19
C ALA A 3 3.79 2.99 4.44
N GLU A 4 4.45 4.14 4.56
CA GLU A 4 4.27 5.09 5.66
C GLU A 4 2.84 5.64 5.70
N ASP A 5 2.31 6.10 4.57
CA ASP A 5 0.93 6.59 4.45
C ASP A 5 -0.08 5.51 4.88
N THR A 6 0.18 4.27 4.46
CA THR A 6 -0.67 3.12 4.76
C THR A 6 -0.62 2.77 6.25
N ASN A 7 0.56 2.87 6.87
CA ASN A 7 0.75 2.65 8.30
C ASN A 7 0.07 3.73 9.15
N GLU A 8 0.18 5.01 8.76
CA GLU A 8 -0.56 6.09 9.40
C GLU A 8 -2.08 5.84 9.33
N ARG A 9 -2.57 5.40 8.17
CA ARG A 9 -3.98 5.01 7.99
C ARG A 9 -4.36 3.82 8.88
N PHE A 10 -3.49 2.82 9.06
CA PHE A 10 -3.76 1.71 9.98
C PHE A 10 -3.91 2.17 11.43
N HIS A 11 -3.03 3.03 11.92
CA HIS A 11 -3.15 3.60 13.26
C HIS A 11 -4.46 4.38 13.42
N TYR A 12 -4.82 5.20 12.43
CA TYR A 12 -6.09 5.92 12.42
C TYR A 12 -7.31 4.97 12.47
N LEU A 13 -7.33 3.92 11.65
CA LEU A 13 -8.45 2.97 11.59
C LEU A 13 -8.59 2.12 12.87
N THR A 14 -7.51 1.94 13.60
CA THR A 14 -7.44 1.06 14.77
C THR A 14 -7.62 1.77 16.11
N GLN A 15 -7.54 3.11 16.15
CA GLN A 15 -7.48 3.94 17.37
C GLN A 15 -8.54 3.61 18.45
N HIS A 16 -9.71 3.11 18.07
CA HIS A 16 -10.82 2.81 19.00
C HIS A 16 -11.33 1.38 18.91
N GLN A 17 -10.53 0.47 18.33
CA GLN A 17 -10.90 -0.94 18.21
C GLN A 17 -10.26 -1.77 19.32
N ARG A 18 -11.04 -2.65 19.95
CA ARG A 18 -10.54 -3.60 20.95
C ARG A 18 -9.59 -4.64 20.33
N THR A 19 -9.82 -5.00 19.07
CA THR A 19 -8.98 -5.91 18.28
C THR A 19 -8.81 -5.34 16.88
N HIS A 20 -7.61 -5.45 16.32
CA HIS A 20 -7.30 -4.90 15.01
C HIS A 20 -7.54 -5.94 13.92
N ARG A 21 -8.36 -5.60 12.93
CA ARG A 21 -8.49 -6.35 11.69
C ARG A 21 -8.38 -5.38 10.52
N LEU A 22 -7.36 -5.59 9.70
CA LEU A 22 -7.01 -4.71 8.59
C LEU A 22 -7.03 -5.51 7.30
N SER A 23 -7.41 -4.84 6.21
CA SER A 23 -7.23 -5.32 4.85
C SER A 23 -6.48 -4.26 4.06
N THR A 24 -5.64 -4.70 3.14
CA THR A 24 -4.74 -3.82 2.37
C THR A 24 -5.00 -4.03 0.88
N ALA A 25 -5.16 -2.94 0.14
CA ALA A 25 -5.11 -2.96 -1.32
C ALA A 25 -3.68 -2.68 -1.76
N PHE A 26 -3.21 -3.39 -2.77
CA PHE A 26 -1.88 -3.23 -3.37
C PHE A 26 -2.02 -2.56 -4.74
N ASP A 27 -0.99 -1.84 -5.15
CA ASP A 27 -0.95 -1.23 -6.48
C ASP A 27 -0.78 -2.28 -7.60
N GLY A 28 -0.88 -1.82 -8.85
CA GLY A 28 -0.68 -2.71 -10.01
C GLY A 28 0.67 -3.42 -10.01
N PRO A 29 1.81 -2.69 -9.99
CA PRO A 29 3.15 -3.29 -9.99
C PRO A 29 3.35 -4.38 -8.93
N THR A 30 3.00 -4.11 -7.66
CA THR A 30 3.07 -5.09 -6.57
C THR A 30 2.20 -6.31 -6.84
N LEU A 31 0.96 -6.12 -7.34
CA LEU A 31 0.07 -7.24 -7.68
C LEU A 31 0.61 -8.12 -8.82
N TYR A 32 1.42 -7.56 -9.71
CA TYR A 32 2.05 -8.29 -10.82
C TYR A 32 3.49 -8.73 -10.55
N GLY A 33 4.04 -8.44 -9.36
CA GLY A 33 5.41 -8.80 -8.98
C GLY A 33 6.47 -8.02 -9.75
N ILE A 34 6.21 -6.73 -10.01
CA ILE A 34 7.12 -5.80 -10.68
C ILE A 34 7.63 -4.79 -9.66
N ASP A 35 8.95 -4.68 -9.52
CA ASP A 35 9.60 -3.74 -8.59
C ASP A 35 9.36 -2.28 -9.00
N SER A 36 9.37 -1.38 -8.02
CA SER A 36 9.07 0.05 -8.22
C SER A 36 10.12 0.77 -9.09
N ASP A 37 11.33 0.21 -9.22
CA ASP A 37 12.41 0.74 -10.03
C ASP A 37 12.43 0.23 -11.48
N ALA A 38 11.46 -0.61 -11.85
CA ALA A 38 11.32 -1.12 -13.22
C ALA A 38 10.95 -0.03 -14.23
N ASP A 39 11.43 -0.19 -15.47
CA ASP A 39 11.11 0.74 -16.55
C ASP A 39 9.60 0.73 -16.88
N GLY A 40 9.00 1.93 -16.94
CA GLY A 40 7.62 2.12 -17.38
C GLY A 40 6.53 2.01 -16.30
N VAL A 41 6.89 1.76 -15.03
CA VAL A 41 5.89 1.64 -13.94
C VAL A 41 5.75 2.88 -13.06
N PHE A 42 6.56 3.92 -13.24
CA PHE A 42 6.59 5.11 -12.36
C PHE A 42 5.20 5.73 -12.09
N GLY A 43 4.34 5.82 -13.10
CA GLY A 43 2.98 6.37 -12.95
C GLY A 43 1.97 5.42 -12.29
N LYS A 44 2.36 4.18 -11.98
CA LYS A 44 1.54 3.12 -11.40
C LYS A 44 1.89 2.81 -9.95
N ILE A 45 3.06 3.27 -9.49
CA ILE A 45 3.53 3.08 -8.11
C ILE A 45 2.56 3.77 -7.16
N GLY A 46 1.97 2.98 -6.27
CA GLY A 46 1.02 3.43 -5.28
C GLY A 46 -0.32 3.91 -5.86
N GLU A 47 -0.64 3.57 -7.12
CA GLU A 47 -1.95 3.82 -7.72
C GLU A 47 -2.94 2.77 -7.21
N GLY A 48 -4.02 3.21 -6.55
CA GLY A 48 -5.10 2.32 -6.08
C GLY A 48 -4.75 1.44 -4.87
N GLY A 49 -3.50 1.39 -4.43
CA GLY A 49 -3.04 0.63 -3.29
C GLY A 49 -1.64 1.04 -2.82
N VAL A 50 -1.11 0.32 -1.84
CA VAL A 50 0.28 0.50 -1.36
C VAL A 50 1.26 -0.20 -2.31
N ALA A 51 2.38 0.46 -2.58
CA ALA A 51 3.53 -0.15 -3.26
C ALA A 51 4.38 -0.95 -2.26
N ILE A 52 4.80 -2.15 -2.63
CA ILE A 52 5.68 -3.05 -1.88
C ILE A 52 6.63 -3.74 -2.88
N ASP A 53 7.92 -3.69 -2.58
CA ASP A 53 9.04 -4.35 -3.25
C ASP A 53 10.02 -4.99 -2.24
#